data_AF-V7D547-F1
#
_entry.id   AF-V7D547-F1
#
_cell.length_a   1.000
_cell.length_b   1.000
_cell.length_c   1.000
_cell.angle_alpha   90.00
_cell.angle_beta   90.00
_cell.angle_gamma   90.00
#
_symmetry.space_group_name_H-M   'P 1'
#
loop_
_entity.id
_entity.type
_entity.pdbx_description
1 polymer ?
#
loop_
_entity_poly.entity_id
_entity_poly.type
_entity_poly.pdbx_seq_one_letter_code
_entity_poly.pdbx_strand_id
1 'polypeptide(L)'
;MDAFEPRPDWARRLLGQGEAPDPRFTLANERTFLAWIRTALALLGGGIAIETFAGQALQAPLRLWLVGSLMLLSMLLSAGACLRWLRVERAL
;
A
#
# COMPACT_ATOMS: atom_id res chain seq x y z
N MET A 1 -17.27 29.95 17.85
CA MET A 1 -17.67 28.91 18.81
C MET A 1 -17.62 27.63 18.01
N ASP A 2 -16.40 27.14 17.78
CA ASP A 2 -16.14 26.09 16.80
C ASP A 2 -16.45 24.76 17.46
N ALA A 3 -17.56 24.15 17.05
CA ALA A 3 -17.97 22.85 17.53
C ALA A 3 -16.90 21.83 17.14
N PHE A 4 -16.24 21.26 18.14
CA PHE A 4 -15.41 20.07 17.97
C PHE A 4 -16.33 18.93 17.48
N GLU A 5 -16.39 18.73 16.17
CA GLU A 5 -17.04 17.55 15.57
C GLU A 5 -16.42 16.29 16.20
N PRO A 6 -17.21 15.44 16.88
CA PRO A 6 -16.71 14.23 17.51
C PRO A 6 -16.15 13.30 16.42
N ARG A 7 -14.86 12.98 16.51
CA ARG A 7 -14.20 12.06 15.57
C ARG A 7 -14.98 10.73 15.50
N PRO A 8 -15.23 10.18 14.29
CA PRO A 8 -16.03 8.99 14.10
C PRO A 8 -15.40 7.75 14.77
N ASP A 9 -16.24 6.82 15.24
CA ASP A 9 -15.82 5.71 16.12
C ASP A 9 -14.81 4.74 15.51
N TRP A 10 -14.80 4.59 14.18
CA TRP A 10 -13.79 3.79 13.49
C TRP A 10 -12.39 4.40 13.62
N ALA A 11 -12.29 5.73 13.68
CA ALA A 11 -11.03 6.44 13.85
C ALA A 11 -10.47 6.20 15.27
N ARG A 12 -11.32 6.13 16.31
CA ARG A 12 -10.89 5.77 17.67
C ARG A 12 -10.38 4.33 17.77
N ARG A 13 -10.98 3.39 17.02
CA ARG A 13 -10.55 1.99 17.01
C ARG A 13 -9.23 1.77 16.26
N LEU A 14 -8.93 2.60 15.26
CA LEU A 14 -7.72 2.51 14.44
C LEU A 14 -6.55 3.33 15.02
N LEU A 15 -6.81 4.49 15.62
CA LEU A 15 -5.79 5.48 16.01
C LEU A 15 -5.44 5.50 17.52
N GLY A 16 -6.11 4.69 18.34
CA GLY A 16 -5.87 4.66 19.80
C GLY A 16 -6.42 5.89 20.54
N GLN A 17 -6.58 5.76 21.86
CA GLN A 17 -7.19 6.80 22.72
C GLN A 17 -6.20 7.89 23.19
N GLY A 18 -4.99 7.93 22.63
CA GLY A 18 -3.93 8.89 23.00
C GLY A 18 -4.11 10.27 22.35
N GLU A 19 -3.44 11.26 22.91
CA GLU A 19 -3.31 12.61 22.35
C GLU A 19 -2.88 12.51 20.87
N ALA A 20 -3.57 13.23 19.98
CA ALA A 20 -3.39 13.05 18.54
C ALA A 20 -1.90 13.17 18.18
N PRO A 21 -1.27 12.13 17.60
CA PRO A 21 0.14 12.17 17.25
C PRO A 21 0.44 13.40 16.41
N ASP A 22 1.57 14.05 16.70
CA ASP A 22 1.97 15.30 16.05
C ASP A 22 1.88 15.16 14.51
N PRO A 23 1.07 15.98 13.81
CA PRO A 23 0.67 15.77 12.40
C PRO A 23 1.82 15.51 11.42
N ARG A 24 3.03 15.98 11.73
CA ARG A 24 4.23 15.73 10.92
C ARG A 24 4.62 14.25 10.81
N PHE A 25 4.42 13.45 11.86
CA PHE A 25 4.79 12.03 11.86
C PHE A 25 3.80 11.21 11.04
N THR A 26 2.51 11.52 11.13
CA THR A 26 1.46 10.93 10.29
C THR A 26 1.70 11.25 8.82
N LEU A 27 1.93 12.51 8.46
CA LEU A 27 2.22 12.93 7.07
C LEU A 27 3.51 12.28 6.51
N ALA A 28 4.50 12.02 7.35
CA ALA A 28 5.69 11.28 6.95
C ALA A 28 5.38 9.80 6.68
N ASN A 29 4.61 9.14 7.55
CA ASN A 29 4.23 7.74 7.40
C ASN A 29 3.38 7.52 6.13
N GLU A 30 2.43 8.41 5.86
CA GLU A 30 1.60 8.42 4.66
C GLU A 30 2.43 8.55 3.39
N ARG A 31 3.40 9.48 3.32
CA ARG A 31 4.28 9.62 2.14
C ARG A 31 5.04 8.34 1.84
N THR A 32 5.59 7.69 2.85
CA THR A 32 6.28 6.41 2.66
C THR A 32 5.31 5.32 2.22
N PHE A 33 4.10 5.28 2.78
CA PHE A 33 3.05 4.35 2.35
C PHE A 33 2.67 4.55 0.87
N LEU A 34 2.37 5.80 0.46
CA LEU A 34 2.03 6.14 -0.91
C LEU A 34 3.17 5.85 -1.88
N ALA A 35 4.42 6.09 -1.47
CA ALA A 35 5.59 5.75 -2.28
C ALA A 35 5.68 4.23 -2.54
N TRP A 36 5.36 3.40 -1.56
CA TRP A 36 5.35 1.94 -1.70
C TRP A 36 4.16 1.46 -2.54
N ILE A 37 2.97 2.03 -2.37
CA ILE A 37 1.79 1.72 -3.18
C ILE A 37 2.05 2.06 -4.66
N ARG A 38 2.71 3.19 -4.94
CA ARG A 38 3.11 3.54 -6.31
C ARG A 38 3.96 2.45 -6.95
N THR A 39 4.95 1.92 -6.23
CA THR A 39 5.79 0.82 -6.77
C THR A 39 4.98 -0.47 -6.95
N ALA A 40 4.07 -0.80 -6.03
CA ALA A 40 3.21 -1.97 -6.17
C ALA A 40 2.28 -1.85 -7.40
N LEU A 41 1.71 -0.68 -7.65
CA LEU A 41 0.86 -0.41 -8.81
C LEU A 41 1.65 -0.44 -10.13
N ALA A 42 2.88 0.06 -10.14
CA ALA A 42 3.76 -0.04 -11.31
C ALA A 42 4.07 -1.50 -11.68
N LEU A 43 4.35 -2.35 -10.68
CA LEU A 43 4.57 -3.79 -10.89
C LEU A 43 3.31 -4.50 -11.39
N LEU A 44 2.15 -4.16 -10.82
CA LEU A 44 0.86 -4.71 -11.25
C LEU A 44 0.58 -4.36 -12.71
N GLY A 45 0.71 -3.07 -13.06
CA GLY A 45 0.53 -2.60 -14.43
C GLY A 45 1.52 -3.24 -15.40
N GLY A 46 2.78 -3.41 -14.99
CA GLY A 46 3.79 -4.13 -15.77
C GLY A 46 3.40 -5.59 -16.05
N GLY A 47 2.89 -6.32 -15.05
CA GLY A 47 2.40 -7.69 -15.24
C GLY A 47 1.24 -7.76 -16.23
N ILE A 48 0.27 -6.85 -16.10
CA ILE A 48 -0.87 -6.74 -17.04
C ILE A 48 -0.40 -6.41 -18.45
N ALA A 49 0.55 -5.48 -18.60
CA ALA A 49 1.10 -5.10 -19.90
C ALA A 49 1.83 -6.28 -20.57
N ILE A 50 2.60 -7.05 -19.81
CA ILE A 50 3.30 -8.23 -20.34
C ILE A 50 2.31 -9.29 -20.80
N GLU A 51 1.29 -9.60 -20.00
CA GLU A 51 0.25 -10.55 -20.39
C GLU A 51 -0.49 -10.10 -21.65
N THR A 52 -0.78 -8.80 -21.76
CA THR A 52 -1.56 -8.23 -22.88
C THR A 52 -0.74 -8.12 -24.17
N PHE A 53 0.50 -7.62 -24.09
CA PHE A 53 1.29 -7.27 -25.28
C PHE A 53 2.35 -8.33 -25.63
N ALA A 54 2.92 -9.01 -24.63
CA ALA A 54 3.97 -10.00 -24.84
C ALA A 54 3.47 -11.45 -24.74
N GLY A 55 2.15 -11.64 -24.60
CA GLY A 55 1.53 -12.94 -24.39
C GLY A 55 1.93 -13.99 -25.43
N GLN A 56 1.89 -13.66 -26.71
CA GLN A 56 2.20 -14.59 -27.80
C GLN A 56 3.69 -14.63 -28.18
N ALA A 57 4.47 -13.66 -27.72
CA ALA A 57 5.90 -13.57 -27.99
C ALA A 57 6.76 -14.40 -27.02
N LEU A 58 6.23 -14.70 -25.84
CA LEU A 58 6.92 -15.45 -24.78
C LEU A 58 6.45 -16.91 -24.72
N GLN A 59 7.37 -17.81 -24.39
CA GLN A 59 7.00 -19.21 -24.10
C GLN A 59 6.09 -19.28 -22.87
N ALA A 60 5.07 -20.14 -22.92
CA ALA A 60 4.07 -20.30 -21.86
C ALA A 60 4.64 -20.41 -20.43
N PRO A 61 5.67 -21.25 -20.13
CA PRO A 61 6.22 -21.32 -18.78
C PRO A 61 6.93 -20.04 -18.37
N LEU A 62 7.71 -19.41 -19.27
CA LEU A 62 8.42 -18.17 -18.98
C LEU A 62 7.43 -17.03 -18.69
N ARG A 63 6.38 -16.90 -19.51
CA ARG A 63 5.32 -15.89 -19.32
C ARG A 63 4.64 -16.04 -17.96
N LEU A 64 4.28 -17.28 -17.59
CA LEU A 64 3.63 -17.57 -16.30
C LEU A 64 4.52 -17.14 -15.12
N TRP A 65 5.80 -17.51 -15.16
CA TRP A 65 6.76 -17.10 -14.13
C TRP A 65 6.93 -15.59 -14.06
N LEU A 66 7.03 -14.92 -15.21
CA LEU A 66 7.26 -13.47 -15.27
C LEU A 66 6.05 -12.70 -14.74
N VAL A 67 4.85 -12.96 -15.26
CA VAL A 67 3.60 -12.32 -14.83
C VAL A 67 3.29 -12.68 -13.37
N GLY A 68 3.43 -13.95 -13.00
CA GLY A 68 3.20 -14.43 -11.64
C GLY A 68 4.13 -13.78 -10.61
N SER A 69 5.43 -13.63 -10.94
CA SER A 69 6.39 -12.96 -10.06
C SER A 69 6.08 -11.47 -9.89
N LEU A 70 5.69 -10.76 -10.95
CA LEU A 70 5.30 -9.35 -10.88
C LEU A 70 4.03 -9.15 -10.04
N MET A 71 3.03 -10.01 -10.21
CA MET A 71 1.81 -9.97 -9.40
C MET A 71 2.11 -10.27 -7.93
N LEU A 72 2.95 -11.28 -7.65
CA LEU A 72 3.35 -11.63 -6.30
C LEU A 72 4.11 -10.48 -5.62
N LEU A 73 5.09 -9.89 -6.31
CA LEU A 73 5.87 -8.76 -5.79
C LEU A 73 4.98 -7.53 -5.53
N SER A 74 4.04 -7.23 -6.44
CA SER A 74 3.05 -6.17 -6.24
C SER A 74 2.23 -6.40 -4.96
N MET A 75 1.72 -7.62 -4.78
CA MET A 75 0.94 -7.99 -3.60
C MET A 75 1.77 -7.89 -2.31
N LEU A 76 3.01 -8.40 -2.33
CA LEU A 76 3.92 -8.33 -1.18
C LEU A 76 4.29 -6.89 -0.80
N LEU A 77 4.57 -6.01 -1.77
CA LEU A 77 4.86 -4.60 -1.50
C LEU A 77 3.64 -3.87 -0.93
N SER A 78 2.45 -4.13 -1.48
CA SER A 78 1.20 -3.53 -1.02
C SER A 78 0.87 -3.96 0.42
N ALA A 79 0.99 -5.27 0.71
CA ALA A 79 0.83 -5.81 2.06
C ALA A 79 1.90 -5.27 3.02
N GLY A 80 3.17 -5.24 2.60
CA GLY A 80 4.27 -4.70 3.40
C GLY A 80 4.08 -3.22 3.75
N ALA A 81 3.57 -2.43 2.80
CA ALA A 81 3.24 -1.01 3.03
C ALA A 81 2.15 -0.86 4.09
N CYS A 82 1.07 -1.64 3.99
CA CYS A 82 -0.03 -1.62 4.94
C CYS A 82 0.40 -2.08 6.34
N LEU A 83 1.16 -3.17 6.44
CA LEU A 83 1.68 -3.68 7.72
C LEU A 83 2.65 -2.69 8.37
N ARG A 84 3.56 -2.07 7.59
CA ARG A 84 4.48 -1.05 8.08
C ARG A 84 3.70 0.17 8.60
N TRP A 85 2.72 0.63 7.83
CA TRP A 85 1.87 1.75 8.21
C TRP A 85 1.15 1.48 9.53
N LEU A 86 0.48 0.32 9.65
CA LEU A 86 -0.22 -0.09 10.88
C LEU A 86 0.73 -0.26 12.08
N ARG A 87 1.95 -0.77 11.89
CA ARG A 87 2.92 -0.89 12.98
C ARG A 87 3.39 0.47 13.50
N VAL A 88 3.64 1.41 12.60
CA VAL A 88 4.05 2.78 12.98
C VAL A 88 2.89 3.49 13.68
N GLU A 89 1.67 3.36 13.16
CA GLU A 89 0.47 3.94 13.77
C GLU A 89 0.20 3.40 15.18
N ARG A 90 0.41 2.09 15.42
CA ARG A 90 0.24 1.48 16.75
C ARG A 90 1.34 1.83 17.76
N ALA A 91 2.49 2.27 17.27
CA ALA A 91 3.64 2.62 18.11
C ALA A 91 3.67 4.12 18.48
N LEU A 92 2.87 4.93 17.78
CA LEU A 92 2.59 6.34 18.06
C LEU A 92 1.36 6.45 18.98
#